data_AF-A0A094FTA8-F1
#
_entry.id   AF-A0A094FTA8-F1
#
_cell.length_a   1.000
_cell.length_b   1.000
_cell.length_c   1.000
_cell.angle_alpha   90.00
_cell.angle_beta   90.00
_cell.angle_gamma   90.00
#
_symmetry.space_group_name_H-M   'P 1'
#
loop_
_entity.id
_entity.type
_entity.pdbx_description
1 polymer ?
#
loop_
_entity_poly.entity_id
_entity_poly.type
_entity_poly.pdbx_seq_one_letter_code
_entity_poly.pdbx_strand_id
1 'polypeptide(L)'
;MYSSAAVRSLVETWAAENHIGRVRSFHASLVGMVLPNDDIEVRLQHVGMVAGRKIIKVEASNKATEEKVLLGEAEVEQPVSSYVFTGQGSQEQGMGMELYASSPVAKEVWDRADKHFMDTYGFAITNIVKNNPKELTIHFGGPRGKAIRQNYMAMTFETVAVDGTTKSEKIFKEVDENTTSYTYRSPTGLLSATQFTQPALTLMEKASFEDMLSKGLVQRDSSFAGHSLGEYSALAALADVMPIESLVSVVFYRGLTMQVAVERDASGRSNYSMCAVNPSRISKTFNEQALQYVVENIAEETKWLLEIVNYNIANMQYVCAGDLRALDTLTGVTNYLKAQKIDIQALMETLSIEDVKAHLVEIIRECARQTVAKPTPLDLQRGFATIPLKGIDVPFHSTFLRSGVKPFRSFLLKKINKTTIDPGKLVGKYIPNSED
;
A
#
# COMPACT_ATOMS: atom_id res chain seq x y z
N MET A 1 34.80 8.41 38.27
CA MET A 1 33.55 7.81 37.74
C MET A 1 32.33 8.74 37.85
N TYR A 2 32.19 9.57 38.90
CA TYR A 2 31.06 10.50 39.04
C TYR A 2 30.76 11.34 37.77
N SER A 3 31.78 11.99 37.19
CA SER A 3 31.60 12.83 36.00
C SER A 3 31.00 12.08 34.81
N SER A 4 31.34 10.80 34.63
CA SER A 4 30.75 9.95 33.60
C SER A 4 29.25 9.73 33.84
N ALA A 5 28.85 9.38 35.07
CA ALA A 5 27.45 9.19 35.42
C ALA A 5 26.63 10.49 35.34
N ALA A 6 27.19 11.61 35.79
CA ALA A 6 26.55 12.92 35.71
C ALA A 6 26.31 13.36 34.26
N VAL A 7 27.32 13.21 33.40
CA VAL A 7 27.20 13.53 31.97
C VAL A 7 26.22 12.57 31.27
N ARG A 8 26.27 11.27 31.57
CA ARG A 8 25.30 10.29 31.05
C ARG A 8 23.85 10.67 31.42
N SER A 9 23.61 11.13 32.65
CA SER A 9 22.29 11.59 33.07
C SER A 9 21.78 12.73 32.19
N LEU A 10 22.65 13.67 31.81
CA LEU A 10 22.29 14.74 30.88
C LEU A 10 21.95 14.20 29.47
N VAL A 11 22.66 13.18 28.99
CA VAL A 11 22.29 12.49 27.74
C VAL A 11 20.91 11.84 27.87
N GLU A 12 20.63 11.16 28.97
CA GLU A 12 19.33 10.55 29.24
C GLU A 12 18.20 11.59 29.26
N THR A 13 18.41 12.72 29.93
CA THR A 13 17.41 13.79 30.01
C THR A 13 17.19 14.47 28.66
N TRP A 14 18.26 14.90 27.99
CA TRP A 14 18.16 15.81 26.85
C TRP A 14 18.17 15.13 25.49
N ALA A 15 18.92 14.03 25.31
CA ALA A 15 18.99 13.32 24.04
C ALA A 15 17.99 12.15 23.95
N ALA A 16 17.65 11.55 25.10
CA ALA A 16 16.68 10.46 25.20
C ALA A 16 15.30 10.92 25.73
N GLU A 17 15.06 12.23 25.87
CA GLU A 17 13.78 12.80 26.31
C GLU A 17 13.32 12.22 27.66
N ASN A 18 14.27 12.01 28.58
CA ASN A 18 14.05 11.41 29.89
C ASN A 18 13.51 9.96 29.87
N HIS A 19 13.63 9.26 28.73
CA HIS A 19 13.32 7.84 28.61
C HIS A 19 14.57 6.98 28.84
N ILE A 20 14.72 6.48 30.07
CA ILE A 20 15.89 5.71 30.53
C ILE A 20 16.22 4.54 29.58
N GLY A 21 15.21 3.85 29.04
CA GLY A 21 15.40 2.69 28.17
C GLY A 21 16.00 3.00 26.79
N ARG A 22 16.06 4.28 26.37
CA ARG A 22 16.55 4.65 25.03
C ARG A 22 18.07 4.73 24.95
N VAL A 23 18.78 5.05 26.03
CA VAL A 23 20.27 5.05 26.00
C VAL A 23 20.76 3.61 26.04
N ARG A 24 21.28 3.11 24.92
CA ARG A 24 21.72 1.71 24.78
C ARG A 24 23.19 1.50 25.12
N SER A 25 24.01 2.51 24.84
CA SER A 25 25.43 2.49 25.16
C SER A 25 25.91 3.92 25.45
N PHE A 26 26.91 4.03 26.31
CA PHE A 26 27.57 5.29 26.63
C PHE A 26 29.04 5.00 26.92
N HIS A 27 29.93 5.55 26.10
CA HIS A 27 31.36 5.46 26.25
C HIS A 27 31.90 6.86 26.61
N ALA A 28 32.81 6.92 27.58
CA ALA A 28 33.41 8.17 28.01
C ALA A 28 34.91 8.01 28.26
N SER A 29 35.69 8.95 27.76
CA SER A 29 37.12 9.12 28.01
C SER A 29 37.32 10.35 28.89
N LEU A 30 37.93 10.14 30.05
CA LEU A 30 38.30 11.20 30.99
C LEU A 30 39.64 11.78 30.53
N VAL A 31 39.61 12.96 29.89
CA VAL A 31 40.78 13.58 29.24
C VAL A 31 41.38 14.72 30.06
N GLY A 32 40.67 15.19 31.09
CA GLY A 32 41.11 16.21 32.02
C GLY A 32 40.63 15.91 33.44
N MET A 33 41.28 16.53 34.43
CA MET A 33 40.86 16.45 35.82
C MET A 33 39.80 17.52 36.12
N VAL A 34 38.95 17.23 37.10
CA VAL A 34 37.98 18.19 37.65
C VAL A 34 38.19 18.27 39.15
N LEU A 35 38.11 19.48 39.71
CA LEU A 35 38.12 19.71 41.14
C LEU A 35 36.68 19.82 41.67
N PRO A 36 36.47 19.60 42.98
CA PRO A 36 35.17 19.88 43.58
C PRO A 36 34.75 21.34 43.38
N ASN A 37 33.46 21.53 43.05
CA ASN A 37 32.84 22.83 42.75
C ASN A 37 33.24 23.49 41.42
N ASP A 38 33.93 22.77 40.52
CA ASP A 38 34.09 23.22 39.14
C ASP A 38 32.74 23.25 38.41
N ASP A 39 32.47 24.35 37.70
CA ASP A 39 31.36 24.44 36.75
C ASP A 39 31.76 23.76 35.44
N ILE A 40 31.02 22.72 35.05
CA ILE A 40 31.27 21.96 33.82
C ILE A 40 30.17 22.25 32.80
N GLU A 41 30.55 22.76 31.63
CA GLU A 41 29.65 22.88 30.47
C GLU A 41 29.67 21.58 29.67
N VAL A 42 28.49 21.03 29.37
CA VAL A 42 28.32 19.80 28.59
C VAL A 42 27.59 20.11 27.29
N ARG A 43 28.22 19.81 26.17
CA ARG A 43 27.66 19.93 24.82
C ARG A 43 27.30 18.55 24.29
N LEU A 44 26.06 18.42 23.82
CA LEU A 44 25.54 17.22 23.18
C LEU A 44 25.27 17.54 21.70
N GLN A 45 25.78 16.69 20.80
CA GLN A 45 25.61 16.86 19.36
C GLN A 45 25.17 15.53 18.74
N HIS A 46 24.09 15.54 17.96
CA HIS A 46 23.71 14.40 17.14
C HIS A 46 24.57 14.41 15.86
N VAL A 47 25.46 13.43 15.71
CA VAL A 47 26.50 13.42 14.67
C VAL A 47 26.33 12.32 13.62
N GLY A 48 25.47 11.34 13.88
CA GLY A 48 25.29 10.21 12.98
C GLY A 48 24.22 9.23 13.45
N MET A 49 24.03 8.17 12.68
CA MET A 49 23.01 7.15 12.90
C MET A 49 23.60 5.76 12.72
N VAL A 50 23.17 4.80 13.55
CA VAL A 50 23.58 3.40 13.44
C VAL A 50 22.42 2.48 13.78
N ALA A 51 21.95 1.69 12.80
CA ALA A 51 20.88 0.71 12.96
C ALA A 51 19.62 1.27 13.67
N GLY A 52 19.22 2.49 13.32
CA GLY A 52 18.06 3.17 13.88
C GLY A 52 18.32 3.92 15.19
N ARG A 53 19.56 3.98 15.66
CA ARG A 53 19.96 4.68 16.89
C ARG A 53 20.74 5.94 16.54
N LYS A 54 20.46 7.03 17.25
CA LYS A 54 21.18 8.30 17.18
C LYS A 54 22.54 8.15 17.82
N ILE A 55 23.58 8.61 17.16
CA ILE A 55 24.94 8.75 17.72
C ILE A 55 25.06 10.16 18.28
N ILE A 56 25.14 10.25 19.60
CA ILE A 56 25.26 11.51 20.33
C ILE A 56 26.70 11.67 20.77
N LYS A 57 27.42 12.61 20.16
CA LYS A 57 28.74 13.03 20.61
C LYS A 57 28.58 13.96 21.83
N VAL A 58 29.41 13.73 22.83
CA VAL A 58 29.40 14.46 24.09
C VAL A 58 30.76 15.08 24.34
N GLU A 59 30.78 16.37 24.62
CA GLU A 59 31.98 17.09 25.05
C GLU A 59 31.68 17.85 26.33
N ALA A 60 32.40 17.54 27.41
CA ALA A 60 32.33 18.28 28.66
C ALA A 60 33.63 19.06 28.88
N SER A 61 33.51 20.34 29.18
CA SER A 61 34.64 21.25 29.38
C SER A 61 34.48 22.04 30.68
N ASN A 62 35.58 22.34 31.36
CA ASN A 62 35.54 23.26 32.48
C ASN A 62 35.16 24.66 31.96
N LYS A 63 34.15 25.28 32.54
CA LYS A 63 33.59 26.55 32.06
C LYS A 63 34.56 27.73 32.22
N ALA A 64 35.44 27.68 33.21
CA ALA A 64 36.39 28.75 33.49
C ALA A 64 37.67 28.64 32.64
N THR A 65 38.18 27.43 32.41
CA THR A 65 39.44 27.21 31.67
C THR A 65 39.23 26.83 30.21
N GLU A 66 38.00 26.48 29.83
CA GLU A 66 37.64 25.90 28.52
C GLU A 66 38.33 24.56 28.20
N GLU A 67 39.08 24.00 29.15
CA GLU A 67 39.76 22.72 28.98
C GLU A 67 38.75 21.58 28.96
N LYS A 68 38.91 20.68 27.98
CA LYS A 68 38.08 19.48 27.87
C LYS A 68 38.41 18.52 29.00
N VAL A 69 37.38 18.04 29.69
CA VAL A 69 37.52 17.12 30.81
C VAL A 69 36.95 15.73 30.51
N LEU A 70 35.94 15.66 29.63
CA LEU A 70 35.34 14.41 29.18
C LEU A 70 34.96 14.49 27.69
N LEU A 71 35.35 13.46 26.95
CA LEU A 71 34.85 13.19 25.60
C LEU A 71 34.02 11.91 25.66
N GLY A 72 32.85 11.89 25.05
CA GLY A 72 31.98 10.72 25.08
C GLY A 72 31.15 10.55 23.82
N GLU A 73 30.57 9.38 23.72
CA GLU A 73 29.65 8.99 22.66
C GLU A 73 28.55 8.12 23.25
N ALA A 74 27.30 8.39 22.87
CA ALA A 74 26.15 7.60 23.26
C ALA A 74 25.37 7.11 22.05
N GLU A 75 24.91 5.86 22.09
CA GLU A 75 23.87 5.38 21.17
C GLU A 75 22.52 5.49 21.85
N VAL A 76 21.61 6.25 21.24
CA VAL A 76 20.28 6.54 21.77
C VAL A 76 19.21 6.08 20.79
N GLU A 77 18.29 5.22 21.22
CA GLU A 77 17.13 4.82 20.42
C GLU A 77 16.31 6.02 19.97
N GLN A 78 15.79 5.94 18.75
CA GLN A 78 14.71 6.80 18.32
C GLN A 78 13.42 6.52 19.11
N PRO A 79 12.45 7.45 19.11
CA PRO A 79 11.08 7.11 19.48
C PRO A 79 10.58 5.88 18.73
N VAL A 80 9.71 5.10 19.36
CA VAL A 80 9.11 3.90 18.74
C VAL A 80 8.45 4.32 17.43
N SER A 81 8.92 3.74 16.33
CA SER A 81 8.47 4.08 14.99
C SER A 81 7.79 2.88 14.32
N SER A 82 6.82 3.18 13.46
CA SER A 82 6.13 2.20 12.61
C SER A 82 6.23 2.63 11.15
N TYR A 83 6.42 1.67 10.25
CA TYR A 83 6.51 1.94 8.81
C TYR A 83 5.22 1.52 8.12
N VAL A 84 4.51 2.47 7.51
CA VAL A 84 3.31 2.22 6.73
C VAL A 84 3.57 2.48 5.26
N PHE A 85 3.29 1.49 4.41
CA PHE A 85 3.52 1.55 2.97
C PHE A 85 2.21 1.86 2.24
N THR A 86 2.29 2.71 1.23
CA THR A 86 1.13 3.21 0.51
C THR A 86 0.58 2.18 -0.46
N GLY A 87 -0.73 2.28 -0.73
CA GLY A 87 -1.37 1.46 -1.76
C GLY A 87 -1.32 2.13 -3.13
N GLN A 88 -1.99 1.50 -4.10
CA GLN A 88 -2.28 2.12 -5.39
C GLN A 88 -3.18 3.36 -5.21
N GLY A 89 -2.96 4.39 -6.03
CA GLY A 89 -3.77 5.62 -6.07
C GLY A 89 -2.93 6.90 -6.00
N SER A 90 -1.70 6.80 -5.51
CA SER A 90 -0.74 7.91 -5.33
C SER A 90 0.30 8.01 -6.45
N GLN A 91 0.18 7.20 -7.51
CA GLN A 91 1.16 7.18 -8.61
C GLN A 91 1.19 8.52 -9.35
N GLU A 92 2.41 8.97 -9.66
CA GLU A 92 2.65 10.17 -10.45
C GLU A 92 3.87 10.00 -11.35
N GLN A 93 3.87 10.70 -12.49
CA GLN A 93 5.00 10.69 -13.41
C GLN A 93 6.24 11.26 -12.73
N GLY A 94 7.36 10.54 -12.83
CA GLY A 94 8.62 10.96 -12.23
C GLY A 94 8.79 10.59 -10.75
N MET A 95 7.85 9.86 -10.14
CA MET A 95 7.96 9.46 -8.73
C MET A 95 9.28 8.75 -8.43
N GLY A 96 9.96 9.19 -7.37
CA GLY A 96 11.24 8.62 -6.92
C GLY A 96 12.44 8.87 -7.87
N MET A 97 12.28 9.63 -8.96
CA MET A 97 13.38 9.82 -9.93
C MET A 97 14.46 10.78 -9.46
N GLU A 98 14.14 11.72 -8.57
CA GLU A 98 15.16 12.54 -7.88
C GLU A 98 16.04 11.67 -6.97
N LEU A 99 15.42 10.76 -6.21
CA LEU A 99 16.14 9.81 -5.37
C LEU A 99 16.96 8.82 -6.21
N TYR A 100 16.41 8.34 -7.33
CA TYR A 100 17.15 7.53 -8.31
C TYR A 100 18.41 8.23 -8.83
N ALA A 101 18.37 9.56 -9.01
CA ALA A 101 19.52 10.33 -9.50
C ALA A 101 20.58 10.59 -8.42
N SER A 102 20.17 10.67 -7.15
CA SER A 102 21.02 11.12 -6.03
C SER A 102 21.52 10.01 -5.11
N SER A 103 20.81 8.88 -5.01
CA SER A 103 21.16 7.76 -4.12
C SER A 103 21.61 6.53 -4.91
N PRO A 104 22.88 6.10 -4.78
CA PRO A 104 23.39 4.89 -5.45
C PRO A 104 22.60 3.62 -5.09
N VAL A 105 22.18 3.50 -3.83
CA VAL A 105 21.42 2.34 -3.35
C VAL A 105 20.01 2.33 -3.94
N ALA A 106 19.34 3.48 -3.96
CA ALA A 106 18.03 3.60 -4.62
C ALA A 106 18.14 3.31 -6.12
N LYS A 107 19.19 3.81 -6.78
CA LYS A 107 19.47 3.55 -8.20
C LYS A 107 19.62 2.06 -8.49
N GLU A 108 20.35 1.34 -7.65
CA GLU A 108 20.55 -0.10 -7.81
C GLU A 108 19.23 -0.88 -7.78
N VAL A 109 18.28 -0.50 -6.90
CA VAL A 109 16.96 -1.13 -6.82
C VAL A 109 16.22 -1.05 -8.16
N TRP A 110 16.17 0.16 -8.74
CA TRP A 110 15.52 0.40 -10.02
C TRP A 110 16.25 -0.28 -11.19
N ASP A 111 17.58 -0.21 -11.24
CA ASP A 111 18.36 -0.79 -12.33
C ASP A 111 18.26 -2.32 -12.35
N ARG A 112 18.23 -2.97 -11.18
CA ARG A 112 17.98 -4.42 -11.07
C ARG A 112 16.60 -4.80 -11.59
N ALA A 113 15.59 -4.03 -11.22
CA ALA A 113 14.22 -4.26 -11.68
C ALA A 113 14.07 -4.05 -13.19
N ASP A 114 14.65 -2.97 -13.74
CA ASP A 114 14.65 -2.69 -15.18
C ASP A 114 15.35 -3.80 -15.96
N LYS A 115 16.50 -4.28 -15.49
CA LYS A 115 17.20 -5.41 -16.10
C LYS A 115 16.31 -6.64 -16.14
N HIS A 116 15.69 -6.99 -15.01
CA HIS A 116 14.77 -8.12 -14.92
C HIS A 116 13.56 -7.97 -15.86
N PHE A 117 12.95 -6.78 -15.91
CA PHE A 117 11.83 -6.49 -16.79
C PHE A 117 12.22 -6.54 -18.27
N MET A 118 13.38 -6.01 -18.64
CA MET A 118 13.89 -6.06 -20.01
C MET A 118 14.20 -7.50 -20.44
N ASP A 119 14.78 -8.32 -19.56
CA ASP A 119 15.14 -9.71 -19.87
C ASP A 119 13.91 -10.62 -19.92
N THR A 120 12.90 -10.35 -19.08
CA THR A 120 11.73 -11.24 -18.93
C THR A 120 10.53 -10.80 -19.74
N TYR A 121 10.23 -9.49 -19.77
CA TYR A 121 9.00 -8.93 -20.38
C TYR A 121 9.26 -7.88 -21.47
N GLY A 122 10.51 -7.48 -21.71
CA GLY A 122 10.90 -6.66 -22.87
C GLY A 122 10.62 -5.16 -22.74
N PHE A 123 10.50 -4.63 -21.51
CA PHE A 123 10.38 -3.19 -21.27
C PHE A 123 11.17 -2.74 -20.03
N ALA A 124 11.45 -1.44 -19.95
CA ALA A 124 12.01 -0.80 -18.76
C ALA A 124 10.90 -0.07 -18.00
N ILE A 125 10.73 -0.40 -16.72
CA ILE A 125 9.73 0.25 -15.86
C ILE A 125 10.10 1.71 -15.59
N THR A 126 11.39 2.05 -15.53
CA THR A 126 11.80 3.46 -15.36
C THR A 126 11.40 4.34 -16.53
N ASN A 127 11.35 3.81 -17.76
CA ASN A 127 10.85 4.55 -18.92
C ASN A 127 9.36 4.88 -18.76
N ILE A 128 8.57 3.94 -18.25
CA ILE A 128 7.14 4.16 -17.98
C ILE A 128 6.95 5.22 -16.88
N VAL A 129 7.75 5.15 -15.81
CA VAL A 129 7.68 6.14 -14.72
C VAL A 129 8.10 7.53 -15.17
N LYS A 130 9.19 7.65 -15.94
CA LYS A 130 9.73 8.94 -16.40
C LYS A 130 8.86 9.60 -17.45
N ASN A 131 8.38 8.83 -18.43
CA ASN A 131 7.78 9.37 -19.65
C ASN A 131 6.28 9.14 -19.77
N ASN A 132 5.70 8.27 -18.94
CA ASN A 132 4.28 7.88 -18.93
C ASN A 132 3.67 7.76 -20.35
N PRO A 133 4.24 6.91 -21.23
CA PRO A 133 3.75 6.79 -22.60
C PRO A 133 2.32 6.24 -22.60
N LYS A 134 1.52 6.60 -23.60
CA LYS A 134 0.16 6.04 -23.77
C LYS A 134 0.15 4.64 -24.36
N GLU A 135 1.20 4.29 -25.09
CA GLU A 135 1.35 3.01 -25.76
C GLU A 135 2.78 2.49 -25.61
N LEU A 136 2.92 1.17 -25.54
CA LEU A 136 4.21 0.49 -25.46
C LEU A 136 4.13 -0.82 -26.23
N THR A 137 4.93 -0.92 -27.28
CA THR A 137 5.02 -2.13 -28.10
C THR A 137 6.22 -2.96 -27.69
N ILE A 138 5.95 -4.20 -27.28
CA ILE A 138 6.95 -5.22 -27.01
C ILE A 138 7.21 -5.97 -28.31
N HIS A 139 8.47 -6.06 -28.73
CA HIS A 139 8.86 -6.77 -29.93
C HIS A 139 9.50 -8.13 -29.59
N PHE A 140 8.99 -9.19 -30.20
CA PHE A 140 9.43 -10.57 -29.98
C PHE A 140 10.49 -11.03 -31.01
N GLY A 141 11.34 -10.11 -31.47
CA GLY A 141 12.37 -10.37 -32.47
C GLY A 141 13.59 -11.14 -31.94
N GLY A 142 14.17 -11.99 -32.78
CA GLY A 142 15.40 -12.74 -32.48
C GLY A 142 15.25 -13.79 -31.36
N PRO A 143 16.36 -14.43 -30.93
CA PRO A 143 16.33 -15.46 -29.89
C PRO A 143 15.80 -14.96 -28.54
N ARG A 144 16.21 -13.76 -28.13
CA ARG A 144 15.74 -13.12 -26.88
C ARG A 144 14.25 -12.80 -26.92
N GLY A 145 13.76 -12.22 -28.02
CA GLY A 145 12.34 -11.91 -28.18
C GLY A 145 11.45 -13.15 -28.17
N LYS A 146 11.92 -14.27 -28.74
CA LYS A 146 11.22 -15.57 -28.64
C LYS A 146 11.10 -16.03 -27.19
N ALA A 147 12.15 -15.90 -26.38
CA ALA A 147 12.10 -16.26 -24.95
C ALA A 147 11.14 -15.36 -24.17
N ILE A 148 11.15 -14.05 -24.42
CA ILE A 148 10.19 -13.10 -23.83
C ILE A 148 8.76 -13.49 -24.20
N ARG A 149 8.49 -13.80 -25.47
CA ARG A 149 7.17 -14.24 -25.93
C ARG A 149 6.68 -15.50 -25.22
N GLN A 150 7.57 -16.46 -24.97
CA GLN A 150 7.24 -17.65 -24.20
C GLN A 150 6.79 -17.29 -22.77
N ASN A 151 7.41 -16.28 -22.13
CA ASN A 151 6.97 -15.81 -20.83
C ASN A 151 5.54 -15.25 -20.88
N TYR A 152 5.20 -14.47 -21.92
CA TYR A 152 3.84 -13.96 -22.12
C TYR A 152 2.83 -15.08 -22.34
N MET A 153 3.17 -16.06 -23.20
CA MET A 153 2.32 -17.22 -23.49
C MET A 153 2.10 -18.13 -22.29
N ALA A 154 3.08 -18.21 -21.39
CA ALA A 154 3.03 -18.99 -20.16
C ALA A 154 2.20 -18.34 -19.05
N MET A 155 1.84 -17.05 -19.19
CA MET A 155 0.98 -16.38 -18.21
C MET A 155 -0.47 -16.80 -18.38
N THR A 156 -0.92 -17.63 -17.45
CA THR A 156 -2.29 -18.14 -17.39
C THR A 156 -2.95 -17.75 -16.08
N PHE A 157 -4.20 -17.32 -16.13
CA PHE A 157 -5.04 -17.18 -14.94
C PHE A 157 -6.05 -18.32 -14.92
N GLU A 158 -6.50 -18.74 -13.75
CA GLU A 158 -7.63 -19.67 -13.66
C GLU A 158 -8.86 -18.92 -13.16
N THR A 159 -9.98 -19.16 -13.83
CA THR A 159 -11.30 -18.76 -13.35
C THR A 159 -12.04 -20.01 -12.87
N VAL A 160 -12.70 -19.88 -11.73
CA VAL A 160 -13.62 -20.91 -11.25
C VAL A 160 -15.00 -20.57 -11.78
N ALA A 161 -15.54 -21.42 -12.65
CA ALA A 161 -16.89 -21.26 -13.18
C ALA A 161 -17.93 -21.52 -12.09
N VAL A 162 -19.17 -21.08 -12.33
CA VAL A 162 -20.30 -21.20 -11.38
C VAL A 162 -20.60 -22.66 -11.02
N ASP A 163 -20.27 -23.60 -11.91
CA ASP A 163 -20.42 -25.04 -11.70
C ASP A 163 -19.25 -25.68 -10.89
N GLY A 164 -18.29 -24.87 -10.43
CA GLY A 164 -17.13 -25.31 -9.66
C GLY A 164 -15.96 -25.82 -10.51
N THR A 165 -16.09 -25.86 -11.84
CA THR A 165 -14.99 -26.26 -12.73
C THR A 165 -13.95 -25.16 -12.83
N THR A 166 -12.67 -25.54 -12.81
CA THR A 166 -11.54 -24.61 -12.96
C THR A 166 -11.15 -24.53 -14.42
N LYS A 167 -11.23 -23.33 -15.02
CA LYS A 167 -10.79 -23.09 -16.39
C LYS A 167 -9.52 -22.26 -16.38
N SER A 168 -8.44 -22.82 -16.92
CA SER A 168 -7.19 -22.08 -17.14
C SER A 168 -7.29 -21.32 -18.46
N GLU A 169 -7.12 -20.01 -18.43
CA GLU A 169 -7.11 -19.14 -19.59
C GLU A 169 -5.78 -18.38 -19.70
N LYS A 170 -5.32 -18.12 -20.93
CA LYS A 170 -4.16 -17.25 -21.16
C LYS A 170 -4.54 -15.79 -20.85
N ILE A 171 -3.67 -15.09 -20.12
CA ILE A 171 -3.82 -13.64 -19.89
C ILE A 171 -3.76 -12.90 -21.23
N PHE A 172 -2.78 -13.25 -22.08
CA PHE A 172 -2.59 -12.66 -23.40
C PHE A 172 -3.14 -13.57 -24.50
N LYS A 173 -4.43 -13.43 -24.82
CA LYS A 173 -5.13 -14.30 -25.80
C LYS A 173 -4.60 -14.13 -27.23
N GLU A 174 -4.09 -12.95 -27.57
CA GLU A 174 -3.57 -12.56 -28.88
C GLU A 174 -2.07 -12.88 -29.09
N VAL A 175 -1.38 -13.40 -28.07
CA VAL A 175 0.03 -13.76 -28.14
C VAL A 175 0.17 -15.27 -28.35
N ASP A 176 0.65 -15.66 -29.52
CA ASP A 176 0.91 -17.04 -29.93
C ASP A 176 2.34 -17.22 -30.51
N GLU A 177 2.62 -18.40 -31.08
CA GLU A 177 3.93 -18.75 -31.66
C GLU A 177 4.32 -17.93 -32.89
N ASN A 178 3.37 -17.24 -33.52
CA ASN A 178 3.56 -16.44 -34.72
C ASN A 178 3.52 -14.94 -34.43
N THR A 179 2.95 -14.52 -33.30
CA THR A 179 2.92 -13.11 -32.88
C THR A 179 4.33 -12.52 -32.80
N THR A 180 4.58 -11.43 -33.53
CA THR A 180 5.88 -10.74 -33.58
C THR A 180 6.00 -9.58 -32.61
N SER A 181 4.86 -9.05 -32.13
CA SER A 181 4.81 -7.95 -31.18
C SER A 181 3.48 -7.91 -30.44
N TYR A 182 3.48 -7.26 -29.28
CA TYR A 182 2.28 -6.99 -28.48
C TYR A 182 2.30 -5.53 -28.02
N THR A 183 1.17 -4.81 -28.11
CA THR A 183 1.10 -3.39 -27.75
C THR A 183 0.18 -3.16 -26.55
N TYR A 184 0.74 -2.68 -25.45
CA TYR A 184 -0.05 -2.13 -24.34
C TYR A 184 -0.59 -0.76 -24.72
N ARG A 185 -1.84 -0.47 -24.33
CA ARG A 185 -2.50 0.82 -24.56
C ARG A 185 -3.21 1.28 -23.29
N SER A 186 -3.08 2.57 -22.96
CA SER A 186 -3.83 3.23 -21.89
C SER A 186 -4.09 4.69 -22.27
N PRO A 187 -5.36 5.14 -22.39
CA PRO A 187 -5.69 6.50 -22.79
C PRO A 187 -5.10 7.59 -21.88
N THR A 188 -4.99 7.29 -20.58
CA THR A 188 -4.48 8.18 -19.53
C THR A 188 -2.96 8.03 -19.29
N GLY A 189 -2.29 7.13 -20.02
CA GLY A 189 -0.89 6.79 -19.82
C GLY A 189 -0.72 5.44 -19.15
N LEU A 190 0.35 4.72 -19.52
CA LEU A 190 0.62 3.38 -19.01
C LEU A 190 0.94 3.35 -17.52
N LEU A 191 1.44 4.45 -16.94
CA LEU A 191 1.67 4.53 -15.50
C LEU A 191 0.37 4.45 -14.69
N SER A 192 -0.79 4.75 -15.29
CA SER A 192 -2.11 4.57 -14.68
C SER A 192 -2.69 3.17 -14.88
N ALA A 193 -2.11 2.35 -15.76
CA ALA A 193 -2.56 0.98 -15.96
C ALA A 193 -2.02 0.07 -14.85
N THR A 194 -2.93 -0.66 -14.20
CA THR A 194 -2.70 -1.41 -12.95
C THR A 194 -1.44 -2.27 -12.97
N GLN A 195 -1.18 -2.98 -14.06
CA GLN A 195 -0.01 -3.84 -14.22
C GLN A 195 1.32 -3.09 -14.19
N PHE A 196 1.37 -1.81 -14.55
CA PHE A 196 2.60 -0.99 -14.48
C PHE A 196 2.63 -0.12 -13.23
N THR A 197 1.48 0.38 -12.79
CA THR A 197 1.37 1.17 -11.56
C THR A 197 1.88 0.41 -10.35
N GLN A 198 1.50 -0.87 -10.21
CA GLN A 198 1.84 -1.66 -9.03
C GLN A 198 3.36 -1.88 -8.89
N PRO A 199 4.09 -2.40 -9.90
CA PRO A 199 5.55 -2.47 -9.84
C PRO A 199 6.22 -1.13 -9.61
N ALA A 200 5.72 -0.06 -10.24
CA ALA A 200 6.34 1.25 -10.12
C ALA A 200 6.26 1.80 -8.68
N LEU A 201 5.10 1.71 -8.03
CA LEU A 201 4.94 2.12 -6.63
C LEU A 201 5.79 1.27 -5.71
N THR A 202 5.75 -0.06 -5.87
CA THR A 202 6.54 -0.98 -5.04
C THR A 202 8.04 -0.71 -5.15
N LEU A 203 8.55 -0.37 -6.34
CA LEU A 203 9.96 -0.02 -6.53
C LEU A 203 10.31 1.33 -5.93
N MET A 204 9.44 2.33 -6.07
CA MET A 204 9.63 3.64 -5.44
C MET A 204 9.74 3.50 -3.92
N GLU A 205 8.84 2.73 -3.32
CA GLU A 205 8.80 2.48 -1.88
C GLU A 205 10.02 1.69 -1.39
N LYS A 206 10.37 0.59 -2.09
CA LYS A 206 11.56 -0.21 -1.74
C LYS A 206 12.84 0.61 -1.91
N ALA A 207 12.99 1.39 -2.98
CA ALA A 207 14.15 2.24 -3.21
C ALA A 207 14.28 3.32 -2.11
N SER A 208 13.17 3.93 -1.70
CA SER A 208 13.16 4.91 -0.59
C SER A 208 13.55 4.26 0.73
N PHE A 209 13.04 3.05 1.00
CA PHE A 209 13.38 2.31 2.20
C PHE A 209 14.85 1.90 2.24
N GLU A 210 15.40 1.37 1.13
CA GLU A 210 16.81 0.97 1.05
C GLU A 210 17.76 2.16 1.24
N ASP A 211 17.41 3.34 0.73
CA ASP A 211 18.16 4.57 1.00
C ASP A 211 18.14 4.93 2.49
N MET A 212 16.99 4.88 3.15
CA MET A 212 16.89 5.11 4.61
C MET A 212 17.69 4.08 5.42
N LEU A 213 17.63 2.81 5.01
CA LEU A 213 18.35 1.72 5.64
C LEU A 213 19.88 1.92 5.52
N SER A 214 20.35 2.31 4.34
CA SER A 214 21.78 2.60 4.09
C SER A 214 22.33 3.73 4.95
N LYS A 215 21.46 4.67 5.36
CA LYS A 215 21.78 5.79 6.25
C LYS A 215 21.62 5.45 7.73
N GLY A 216 21.31 4.19 8.06
CA GLY A 216 21.15 3.73 9.44
C GLY A 216 19.91 4.30 10.14
N LEU A 217 18.89 4.75 9.39
CA LEU A 217 17.70 5.40 9.95
C LEU A 217 16.63 4.41 10.44
N VAL A 218 16.68 3.17 9.97
CA VAL A 218 15.64 2.17 10.22
C VAL A 218 15.86 1.45 11.54
N GLN A 219 14.85 1.47 12.42
CA GLN A 219 14.86 0.70 13.66
C GLN A 219 14.57 -0.78 13.39
N ARG A 220 15.31 -1.68 14.06
CA ARG A 220 15.20 -3.14 13.86
C ARG A 220 13.88 -3.73 14.35
N ASP A 221 13.25 -3.11 15.33
CA ASP A 221 12.06 -3.62 16.02
C ASP A 221 10.79 -2.83 15.71
N SER A 222 10.80 -2.05 14.62
CA SER A 222 9.61 -1.34 14.17
C SER A 222 8.53 -2.30 13.69
N SER A 223 7.29 -1.99 14.07
CA SER A 223 6.14 -2.59 13.40
C SER A 223 5.99 -2.02 11.99
N PHE A 224 5.38 -2.79 11.11
CA PHE A 224 5.13 -2.37 9.75
C PHE A 224 3.84 -2.95 9.19
N ALA A 225 3.22 -2.17 8.31
CA ALA A 225 2.02 -2.53 7.59
C ALA A 225 2.09 -1.92 6.19
N GLY A 226 1.27 -2.41 5.27
CA GLY A 226 1.15 -1.77 3.97
C GLY A 226 -0.25 -1.91 3.44
N HIS A 227 -0.85 -0.81 3.00
CA HIS A 227 -2.23 -0.80 2.56
C HIS A 227 -2.35 -1.47 1.17
N SER A 228 -3.03 -2.62 1.08
CA SER A 228 -3.27 -3.33 -0.18
C SER A 228 -1.96 -3.70 -0.92
N LEU A 229 -1.56 -2.91 -1.90
CA LEU A 229 -0.30 -3.09 -2.63
C LEU A 229 0.92 -2.92 -1.71
N GLY A 230 0.85 -1.98 -0.77
CA GLY A 230 1.96 -1.65 0.11
C GLY A 230 2.43 -2.83 0.95
N GLU A 231 1.58 -3.85 1.16
CA GLU A 231 1.93 -5.06 1.91
C GLU A 231 3.11 -5.81 1.29
N TYR A 232 3.16 -5.89 -0.04
CA TYR A 232 4.27 -6.50 -0.77
C TYR A 232 5.56 -5.69 -0.58
N SER A 233 5.45 -4.36 -0.66
CA SER A 233 6.57 -3.45 -0.43
C SER A 233 7.10 -3.57 1.00
N ALA A 234 6.21 -3.62 1.99
CA ALA A 234 6.56 -3.69 3.40
C ALA A 234 7.26 -5.01 3.75
N LEU A 235 6.72 -6.14 3.29
CA LEU A 235 7.31 -7.47 3.49
C LEU A 235 8.67 -7.61 2.79
N ALA A 236 8.81 -7.03 1.59
CA ALA A 236 10.09 -7.02 0.90
C ALA A 236 11.09 -6.08 1.57
N ALA A 237 10.64 -4.94 2.10
CA ALA A 237 11.48 -3.93 2.76
C ALA A 237 12.00 -4.39 4.12
N LEU A 238 11.12 -4.79 5.04
CA LEU A 238 11.49 -5.06 6.43
C LEU A 238 11.78 -6.53 6.73
N ALA A 239 11.21 -7.46 5.96
CA ALA A 239 11.32 -8.89 6.23
C ALA A 239 12.11 -9.66 5.16
N ASP A 240 12.57 -9.01 4.09
CA ASP A 240 13.33 -9.61 2.98
C ASP A 240 12.67 -10.88 2.40
N VAL A 241 11.32 -10.94 2.41
CA VAL A 241 10.57 -12.15 2.00
C VAL A 241 10.78 -12.48 0.52
N MET A 242 11.06 -11.48 -0.30
CA MET A 242 11.32 -11.64 -1.74
C MET A 242 12.46 -10.73 -2.20
N PRO A 243 13.34 -11.22 -3.09
CA PRO A 243 14.25 -10.35 -3.84
C PRO A 243 13.46 -9.46 -4.81
N ILE A 244 14.10 -8.37 -5.26
CA ILE A 244 13.50 -7.35 -6.14
C ILE A 244 12.89 -7.99 -7.39
N GLU A 245 13.59 -8.95 -8.01
CA GLU A 245 13.19 -9.62 -9.25
C GLU A 245 11.91 -10.45 -9.06
N SER A 246 11.80 -11.16 -7.93
CA SER A 246 10.58 -11.89 -7.55
C SER A 246 9.45 -10.93 -7.22
N LEU A 247 9.73 -9.88 -6.44
CA LEU A 247 8.77 -8.87 -6.02
C LEU A 247 8.09 -8.23 -7.23
N VAL A 248 8.87 -7.69 -8.17
CA VAL A 248 8.33 -7.02 -9.37
C VAL A 248 7.56 -7.98 -10.27
N SER A 249 7.97 -9.25 -10.34
CA SER A 249 7.24 -10.28 -11.07
C SER A 249 5.88 -10.56 -10.44
N VAL A 250 5.81 -10.63 -9.11
CA VAL A 250 4.58 -10.86 -8.35
C VAL A 250 3.61 -9.70 -8.51
N VAL A 251 4.06 -8.46 -8.31
CA VAL A 251 3.15 -7.30 -8.39
C VAL A 251 2.73 -6.99 -9.84
N PHE A 252 3.58 -7.27 -10.83
CA PHE A 252 3.20 -7.21 -12.25
C PHE A 252 2.12 -8.25 -12.59
N TYR A 253 2.35 -9.50 -12.19
CA TYR A 253 1.39 -10.58 -12.40
C TYR A 253 0.08 -10.36 -11.64
N ARG A 254 0.14 -9.80 -10.42
CA ARG A 254 -1.03 -9.37 -9.64
C ARG A 254 -1.87 -8.36 -10.43
N GLY A 255 -1.24 -7.30 -10.94
CA GLY A 255 -1.92 -6.28 -11.72
C GLY A 255 -2.55 -6.83 -13.01
N LEU A 256 -1.88 -7.76 -13.70
CA LEU A 256 -2.45 -8.44 -14.87
C LEU A 256 -3.64 -9.32 -14.50
N THR A 257 -3.53 -10.14 -13.45
CA THR A 257 -4.58 -11.05 -13.01
C THR A 257 -5.84 -10.28 -12.62
N MET A 258 -5.69 -9.15 -11.92
CA MET A 258 -6.81 -8.28 -11.56
C MET A 258 -7.50 -7.69 -12.81
N GLN A 259 -6.72 -7.30 -13.81
CA GLN A 259 -7.23 -6.69 -15.04
C GLN A 259 -8.04 -7.67 -15.92
N VAL A 260 -7.61 -8.93 -16.01
CA VAL A 260 -8.30 -9.96 -16.83
C VAL A 260 -9.42 -10.69 -16.10
N ALA A 261 -9.49 -10.57 -14.77
CA ALA A 261 -10.55 -11.18 -13.97
C ALA A 261 -11.94 -10.57 -14.23
N VAL A 262 -11.99 -9.39 -14.84
CA VAL A 262 -13.24 -8.68 -15.11
C VAL A 262 -13.54 -8.72 -16.60
N GLU A 263 -14.77 -9.09 -16.94
CA GLU A 263 -15.27 -9.02 -18.31
C GLU A 263 -15.38 -7.57 -18.78
N ARG A 264 -14.95 -7.31 -20.01
CA ARG A 264 -14.90 -5.97 -20.60
C ARG A 264 -15.67 -5.94 -21.91
N ASP A 265 -16.31 -4.81 -22.19
CA ASP A 265 -17.00 -4.57 -23.45
C ASP A 265 -16.00 -4.33 -24.62
N ALA A 266 -16.52 -4.13 -25.83
CA ALA A 266 -15.70 -3.88 -27.02
C ALA A 266 -14.83 -2.59 -26.92
N SER A 267 -15.15 -1.68 -25.98
CA SER A 267 -14.38 -0.46 -25.70
C SER A 267 -13.42 -0.64 -24.52
N GLY A 268 -13.31 -1.86 -23.96
CA GLY A 268 -12.46 -2.18 -22.83
C GLY A 268 -13.04 -1.76 -21.47
N ARG A 269 -14.30 -1.34 -21.39
CA ARG A 269 -14.93 -0.88 -20.15
C ARG A 269 -15.50 -2.05 -19.35
N SER A 270 -15.44 -1.93 -18.04
CA SER A 270 -15.99 -2.90 -17.07
C SER A 270 -17.28 -2.35 -16.45
N ASN A 271 -18.16 -3.27 -16.01
CA ASN A 271 -19.37 -2.94 -15.25
C ASN A 271 -19.11 -2.82 -13.74
N TYR A 272 -17.85 -2.78 -13.31
CA TYR A 272 -17.45 -2.67 -11.91
C TYR A 272 -16.64 -1.40 -11.66
N SER A 273 -16.67 -0.91 -10.43
CA SER A 273 -15.83 0.19 -9.98
C SER A 273 -15.69 0.18 -8.45
N MET A 274 -15.21 1.29 -7.91
CA MET A 274 -15.04 1.53 -6.48
C MET A 274 -15.42 2.97 -6.14
N CYS A 275 -15.95 3.18 -4.94
CA CYS A 275 -16.41 4.48 -4.47
C CYS A 275 -15.99 4.70 -3.03
N ALA A 276 -15.31 5.82 -2.76
CA ALA A 276 -15.01 6.24 -1.41
C ALA A 276 -16.27 6.79 -0.75
N VAL A 277 -16.56 6.35 0.48
CA VAL A 277 -17.74 6.75 1.25
C VAL A 277 -17.29 7.42 2.55
N ASN A 278 -17.88 8.56 2.85
CA ASN A 278 -17.69 9.29 4.10
C ASN A 278 -19.00 9.32 4.92
N PRO A 279 -19.18 8.36 5.85
CA PRO A 279 -20.35 8.27 6.73
C PRO A 279 -20.73 9.58 7.43
N SER A 280 -19.74 10.31 7.96
CA SER A 280 -19.95 11.58 8.68
C SER A 280 -20.65 12.68 7.86
N ARG A 281 -20.62 12.56 6.52
CA ARG A 281 -21.32 13.50 5.62
C ARG A 281 -22.81 13.21 5.53
N ILE A 282 -23.26 11.99 5.86
CA ILE A 282 -24.67 11.59 5.89
C ILE A 282 -25.33 12.20 7.13
N SER A 283 -24.92 11.77 8.33
CA SER A 283 -25.34 12.36 9.60
C SER A 283 -24.24 12.20 10.66
N LYS A 284 -24.39 12.84 11.83
CA LYS A 284 -23.44 12.68 12.94
C LYS A 284 -23.53 11.31 13.61
N THR A 285 -24.68 10.65 13.49
CA THR A 285 -25.02 9.35 14.11
C THR A 285 -24.82 8.18 13.14
N PHE A 286 -24.63 8.44 11.85
CA PHE A 286 -24.37 7.42 10.85
C PHE A 286 -22.93 6.90 10.99
N ASN A 287 -22.79 5.70 11.55
CA ASN A 287 -21.52 5.06 11.88
C ASN A 287 -21.18 3.90 10.92
N GLU A 288 -20.07 3.20 11.21
CA GLU A 288 -19.63 2.01 10.47
C GLU A 288 -20.71 0.94 10.34
N GLN A 289 -21.37 0.58 11.44
CA GLN A 289 -22.39 -0.46 11.44
C GLN A 289 -23.58 -0.08 10.54
N ALA A 290 -23.97 1.21 10.54
CA ALA A 290 -25.02 1.70 9.66
C ALA A 290 -24.62 1.59 8.18
N LEU A 291 -23.36 1.89 7.85
CA LEU A 291 -22.85 1.71 6.48
C LEU A 291 -22.86 0.24 6.06
N GLN A 292 -22.35 -0.65 6.91
CA GLN A 292 -22.36 -2.10 6.67
C GLN A 292 -23.78 -2.59 6.41
N TYR A 293 -24.73 -2.21 7.27
CA TYR A 293 -26.12 -2.60 7.13
C TYR A 293 -26.73 -2.13 5.80
N VAL A 294 -26.47 -0.87 5.39
CA VAL A 294 -26.94 -0.35 4.10
C VAL A 294 -26.32 -1.11 2.92
N VAL A 295 -25.02 -1.34 2.95
CA VAL A 295 -24.31 -2.06 1.87
C VAL A 295 -24.81 -3.49 1.74
N GLU A 296 -24.94 -4.21 2.86
CA GLU A 296 -25.44 -5.58 2.91
C GLU A 296 -26.87 -5.68 2.36
N ASN A 297 -27.76 -4.78 2.77
CA ASN A 297 -29.15 -4.79 2.30
C ASN A 297 -29.26 -4.42 0.81
N ILE A 298 -28.40 -3.53 0.29
CA ILE A 298 -28.36 -3.25 -1.15
C ILE A 298 -27.93 -4.51 -1.92
N ALA A 299 -26.87 -5.19 -1.47
CA ALA A 299 -26.40 -6.42 -2.08
C ALA A 299 -27.45 -7.55 -1.99
N GLU A 300 -28.10 -7.71 -0.83
CA GLU A 300 -29.13 -8.72 -0.60
C GLU A 300 -30.37 -8.48 -1.48
N GLU A 301 -30.88 -7.25 -1.58
CA GLU A 301 -32.11 -6.96 -2.34
C GLU A 301 -31.86 -6.97 -3.85
N THR A 302 -30.74 -6.41 -4.31
CA THR A 302 -30.48 -6.28 -5.76
C THR A 302 -29.80 -7.51 -6.36
N LYS A 303 -29.18 -8.36 -5.53
CA LYS A 303 -28.27 -9.45 -5.94
C LYS A 303 -27.06 -8.97 -6.74
N TRP A 304 -26.79 -7.67 -6.77
CA TRP A 304 -25.58 -7.11 -7.36
C TRP A 304 -24.44 -7.14 -6.35
N LEU A 305 -23.21 -7.33 -6.84
CA LEU A 305 -22.02 -7.26 -5.99
C LEU A 305 -21.87 -5.85 -5.42
N LEU A 306 -21.80 -5.74 -4.09
CA LEU A 306 -21.42 -4.52 -3.38
C LEU A 306 -20.85 -4.90 -2.01
N GLU A 307 -19.61 -4.50 -1.75
CA GLU A 307 -18.91 -4.81 -0.50
C GLU A 307 -18.08 -3.61 -0.04
N ILE A 308 -17.93 -3.44 1.27
CA ILE A 308 -16.93 -2.52 1.84
C ILE A 308 -15.59 -3.23 1.81
N VAL A 309 -14.65 -2.69 1.04
CA VAL A 309 -13.35 -3.31 0.77
C VAL A 309 -12.17 -2.60 1.41
N ASN A 310 -12.35 -1.34 1.84
CA ASN A 310 -11.34 -0.64 2.63
C ASN A 310 -11.98 0.02 3.87
N TYR A 311 -11.47 -0.35 5.03
CA TYR A 311 -11.81 0.20 6.34
C TYR A 311 -10.68 1.16 6.77
N ASN A 312 -10.67 2.39 6.23
CA ASN A 312 -9.51 3.29 6.35
C ASN A 312 -9.54 4.14 7.62
N ILE A 313 -10.63 4.88 7.83
CA ILE A 313 -10.79 5.78 8.99
C ILE A 313 -12.21 5.62 9.53
N ALA A 314 -12.31 5.22 10.79
CA ALA A 314 -13.57 5.02 11.49
C ALA A 314 -14.53 6.20 11.28
N ASN A 315 -15.72 5.91 10.77
CA ASN A 315 -16.80 6.87 10.49
C ASN A 315 -16.47 8.00 9.50
N MET A 316 -15.31 8.00 8.84
CA MET A 316 -14.88 9.08 7.94
C MET A 316 -14.47 8.61 6.56
N GLN A 317 -13.84 7.44 6.44
CA GLN A 317 -13.31 6.99 5.15
C GLN A 317 -13.42 5.48 5.03
N TYR A 318 -14.31 5.06 4.14
CA TYR A 318 -14.47 3.69 3.68
C TYR A 318 -14.39 3.66 2.16
N VAL A 319 -14.16 2.50 1.57
CA VAL A 319 -14.30 2.30 0.13
C VAL A 319 -15.20 1.11 -0.12
N CYS A 320 -16.26 1.33 -0.89
CA CYS A 320 -17.14 0.28 -1.38
C CYS A 320 -16.74 -0.10 -2.81
N ALA A 321 -16.73 -1.39 -3.12
CA ALA A 321 -16.45 -1.92 -4.45
C ALA A 321 -17.60 -2.81 -4.91
N GLY A 322 -17.88 -2.80 -6.21
CA GLY A 322 -19.00 -3.56 -6.71
C GLY A 322 -19.38 -3.22 -8.14
N ASP A 323 -20.55 -3.72 -8.53
CA ASP A 323 -21.20 -3.39 -9.80
C ASP A 323 -21.52 -1.89 -9.83
N LEU A 324 -21.34 -1.25 -10.99
CA LEU A 324 -21.66 0.17 -11.20
C LEU A 324 -23.09 0.49 -10.78
N ARG A 325 -24.04 -0.42 -11.02
CA ARG A 325 -25.44 -0.26 -10.61
C ARG A 325 -25.57 -0.24 -9.09
N ALA A 326 -24.87 -1.14 -8.39
CA ALA A 326 -24.94 -1.18 -6.93
C ALA A 326 -24.31 0.06 -6.28
N LEU A 327 -23.21 0.57 -6.85
CA LEU A 327 -22.54 1.79 -6.39
C LEU A 327 -23.38 3.06 -6.64
N ASP A 328 -24.08 3.11 -7.76
CA ASP A 328 -25.03 4.19 -8.07
C ASP A 328 -26.25 4.13 -7.15
N THR A 329 -26.80 2.93 -6.88
CA THR A 329 -27.85 2.73 -5.88
C THR A 329 -27.40 3.15 -4.48
N LEU A 330 -26.18 2.77 -4.06
CA LEU A 330 -25.60 3.22 -2.79
C LEU A 330 -25.53 4.75 -2.70
N THR A 331 -25.13 5.41 -3.78
CA THR A 331 -25.12 6.87 -3.87
C THR A 331 -26.54 7.45 -3.76
N GLY A 332 -27.54 6.85 -4.41
CA GLY A 332 -28.94 7.23 -4.29
C GLY A 332 -29.46 7.11 -2.85
N VAL A 333 -29.25 5.96 -2.21
CA VAL A 333 -29.68 5.67 -0.84
C VAL A 333 -29.04 6.63 0.14
N THR A 334 -27.72 6.81 0.09
CA THR A 334 -27.01 7.72 1.02
C THR A 334 -27.40 9.18 0.82
N ASN A 335 -27.69 9.61 -0.42
CA ASN A 335 -28.24 10.93 -0.70
C ASN A 335 -29.65 11.10 -0.13
N TYR A 336 -30.50 10.07 -0.26
CA TYR A 336 -31.86 10.09 0.30
C TYR A 336 -31.84 10.20 1.82
N LEU A 337 -31.06 9.35 2.50
CA LEU A 337 -30.89 9.39 3.95
C LEU A 337 -30.41 10.76 4.43
N LYS A 338 -29.46 11.36 3.70
CA LYS A 338 -28.99 12.72 3.98
C LYS A 338 -30.09 13.76 3.84
N ALA A 339 -30.81 13.74 2.72
CA ALA A 339 -31.82 14.76 2.39
C ALA A 339 -33.02 14.70 3.36
N GLN A 340 -33.46 13.49 3.70
CA GLN A 340 -34.57 13.26 4.64
C GLN A 340 -34.14 13.34 6.11
N LYS A 341 -32.84 13.51 6.39
CA LYS A 341 -32.27 13.52 7.75
C LYS A 341 -32.69 12.30 8.57
N ILE A 342 -32.78 11.14 7.90
CA ILE A 342 -33.16 9.88 8.53
C ILE A 342 -32.00 9.43 9.43
N ASP A 343 -32.31 9.23 10.70
CA ASP A 343 -31.38 8.68 11.68
C ASP A 343 -31.72 7.21 11.94
N ILE A 344 -30.91 6.31 11.39
CA ILE A 344 -31.11 4.87 11.54
C ILE A 344 -31.02 4.46 13.01
N GLN A 345 -30.14 5.06 13.81
CA GLN A 345 -30.03 4.73 15.24
C GLN A 345 -31.29 5.13 16.00
N ALA A 346 -31.81 6.35 15.76
CA ALA A 346 -33.06 6.78 16.39
C ALA A 346 -34.28 5.95 15.94
N LEU A 347 -34.29 5.48 14.70
CA LEU A 347 -35.32 4.56 14.21
C LEU A 347 -35.21 3.18 14.88
N MET A 348 -34.00 2.67 15.11
CA MET A 348 -33.78 1.40 15.82
C MET A 348 -34.18 1.45 17.31
N GLU A 349 -34.28 2.64 17.90
CA GLU A 349 -34.80 2.82 19.28
C GLU A 349 -36.34 2.79 19.35
N THR A 350 -37.03 3.11 18.26
CA THR A 350 -38.49 3.32 18.23
C THR A 350 -39.25 2.27 17.43
N LEU A 351 -38.58 1.60 16.49
CA LEU A 351 -39.14 0.56 15.62
C LEU A 351 -38.43 -0.78 15.84
N SER A 352 -39.11 -1.87 15.47
CA SER A 352 -38.47 -3.18 15.41
C SER A 352 -37.40 -3.22 14.31
N ILE A 353 -36.44 -4.14 14.42
CA ILE A 353 -35.39 -4.32 13.41
C ILE A 353 -36.02 -4.70 12.06
N GLU A 354 -37.09 -5.51 12.06
CA GLU A 354 -37.83 -5.87 10.85
C GLU A 354 -38.46 -4.65 10.18
N ASP A 355 -39.06 -3.75 10.95
CA ASP A 355 -39.68 -2.53 10.41
C ASP A 355 -38.62 -1.58 9.83
N VAL A 356 -37.49 -1.39 10.52
CA VAL A 356 -36.37 -0.57 10.00
C VAL A 356 -35.83 -1.16 8.70
N LYS A 357 -35.70 -2.50 8.62
CA LYS A 357 -35.31 -3.19 7.38
C LYS A 357 -36.31 -2.93 6.27
N ALA A 358 -37.62 -3.05 6.53
CA ALA A 358 -38.65 -2.84 5.52
C ALA A 358 -38.61 -1.43 4.91
N HIS A 359 -38.46 -0.40 5.74
CA HIS A 359 -38.31 0.99 5.28
C HIS A 359 -37.05 1.18 4.42
N LEU A 360 -35.91 0.63 4.87
CA LEU A 360 -34.67 0.71 4.11
C LEU A 360 -34.78 0.00 2.75
N VAL A 361 -35.40 -1.18 2.72
CA VAL A 361 -35.62 -1.96 1.49
C VAL A 361 -36.49 -1.21 0.48
N GLU A 362 -37.53 -0.49 0.94
CA GLU A 362 -38.35 0.35 0.06
C GLU A 362 -37.50 1.45 -0.61
N ILE A 363 -36.67 2.15 0.17
CA ILE A 363 -35.74 3.18 -0.34
C ILE A 363 -34.76 2.55 -1.35
N ILE A 364 -34.19 1.39 -1.03
CA ILE A 364 -33.27 0.66 -1.90
C ILE A 364 -33.93 0.30 -3.24
N ARG A 365 -35.15 -0.24 -3.21
CA ARG A 365 -35.88 -0.66 -4.42
C ARG A 365 -36.16 0.52 -5.34
N GLU A 366 -36.58 1.66 -4.78
CA GLU A 366 -36.81 2.87 -5.57
C GLU A 366 -35.50 3.41 -6.16
N CYS A 367 -34.42 3.48 -5.37
CA CYS A 367 -33.10 3.90 -5.87
C CYS A 367 -32.59 2.96 -6.98
N ALA A 368 -32.72 1.64 -6.80
CA ALA A 368 -32.32 0.65 -7.79
C ALA A 368 -33.14 0.74 -9.08
N ARG A 369 -34.44 1.03 -8.99
CA ARG A 369 -35.30 1.27 -10.16
C ARG A 369 -34.83 2.49 -10.95
N GLN A 370 -34.44 3.57 -10.26
CA GLN A 370 -33.86 4.76 -10.88
C GLN A 370 -32.51 4.46 -11.54
N THR A 371 -31.66 3.67 -10.88
CA THR A 371 -30.37 3.20 -11.43
C THR A 371 -30.55 2.45 -12.75
N VAL A 372 -31.49 1.49 -12.80
CA VAL A 372 -31.74 0.68 -14.01
C VAL A 372 -32.31 1.51 -15.16
N ALA A 373 -33.03 2.60 -14.85
CA ALA A 373 -33.56 3.51 -15.86
C ALA A 373 -32.50 4.44 -16.49
N LYS A 374 -31.28 4.51 -15.93
CA LYS A 374 -30.21 5.36 -16.45
C LYS A 374 -29.63 4.80 -17.76
N PRO A 375 -29.14 5.66 -18.67
CA PRO A 375 -28.45 5.23 -19.87
C PRO A 375 -27.22 4.37 -19.56
N THR A 376 -26.97 3.34 -20.38
CA THR A 376 -25.76 2.52 -20.32
C THR A 376 -24.73 2.98 -21.38
N PRO A 377 -23.41 2.96 -21.06
CA PRO A 377 -22.81 2.56 -19.79
C PRO A 377 -23.10 3.58 -18.67
N LEU A 378 -23.25 3.09 -17.43
CA LEU A 378 -23.40 3.97 -16.27
C LEU A 378 -22.11 4.76 -16.02
N ASP A 379 -22.26 6.06 -15.83
CA ASP A 379 -21.19 6.94 -15.33
C ASP A 379 -21.49 7.37 -13.90
N LEU A 380 -20.66 6.94 -12.95
CA LEU A 380 -20.88 7.20 -11.54
C LEU A 380 -20.68 8.68 -11.22
N GLN A 381 -21.70 9.30 -10.64
CA GLN A 381 -21.65 10.69 -10.19
C GLN A 381 -21.30 10.79 -8.70
N ARG A 382 -20.68 11.90 -8.32
CA ARG A 382 -20.40 12.22 -6.91
C ARG A 382 -21.72 12.50 -6.17
N GLY A 383 -21.92 11.86 -5.02
CA GLY A 383 -23.01 12.15 -4.09
C GLY A 383 -22.60 13.09 -2.95
N PHE A 384 -23.46 13.24 -1.95
CA PHE A 384 -23.15 14.00 -0.73
C PHE A 384 -22.08 13.32 0.11
N ALA A 385 -22.12 11.99 0.18
CA ALA A 385 -21.21 11.17 0.99
C ALA A 385 -20.34 10.21 0.16
N THR A 386 -20.55 10.12 -1.15
CA THR A 386 -19.90 9.16 -2.04
C THR A 386 -19.05 9.86 -3.09
N ILE A 387 -17.82 9.37 -3.31
CA ILE A 387 -16.87 9.89 -4.28
C ILE A 387 -16.34 8.72 -5.12
N PRO A 388 -16.78 8.58 -6.39
CA PRO A 388 -16.30 7.54 -7.29
C PRO A 388 -14.79 7.64 -7.51
N LEU A 389 -14.09 6.50 -7.47
CA LEU A 389 -12.66 6.41 -7.70
C LEU A 389 -12.38 6.30 -9.20
N LYS A 390 -12.06 7.43 -9.83
CA LYS A 390 -11.78 7.50 -11.27
C LYS A 390 -10.59 6.62 -11.66
N GLY A 391 -10.72 5.92 -12.79
CA GLY A 391 -9.65 5.06 -13.33
C GLY A 391 -9.54 3.69 -12.67
N ILE A 392 -10.44 3.35 -11.74
CA ILE A 392 -10.55 2.02 -11.14
C ILE A 392 -11.81 1.34 -11.64
N ASP A 393 -11.63 0.17 -12.24
CA ASP A 393 -12.68 -0.58 -12.92
C ASP A 393 -12.69 -2.07 -12.56
N VAL A 394 -11.99 -2.44 -11.47
CA VAL A 394 -11.93 -3.78 -10.89
C VAL A 394 -12.30 -3.68 -9.41
N PRO A 395 -13.22 -4.52 -8.88
CA PRO A 395 -13.66 -4.46 -7.49
C PRO A 395 -12.71 -5.26 -6.59
N PHE A 396 -11.47 -4.79 -6.42
CA PHE A 396 -10.47 -5.55 -5.67
C PHE A 396 -10.74 -5.61 -4.17
N HIS A 397 -10.21 -6.67 -3.54
CA HIS A 397 -10.50 -7.11 -2.17
C HIS A 397 -11.94 -7.55 -1.90
N SER A 398 -12.82 -7.53 -2.91
CA SER A 398 -14.14 -8.14 -2.80
C SER A 398 -14.11 -9.65 -3.03
N THR A 399 -15.19 -10.33 -2.65
CA THR A 399 -15.38 -11.77 -2.90
C THR A 399 -15.38 -12.12 -4.39
N PHE A 400 -15.60 -11.15 -5.29
CA PHE A 400 -15.56 -11.34 -6.75
C PHE A 400 -14.24 -11.95 -7.23
N LEU A 401 -13.11 -11.50 -6.68
CA LEU A 401 -11.78 -11.99 -7.07
C LEU A 401 -11.36 -13.27 -6.33
N ARG A 402 -12.20 -13.83 -5.45
CA ARG A 402 -11.87 -15.02 -4.66
C ARG A 402 -11.54 -16.23 -5.55
N SER A 403 -12.20 -16.35 -6.70
CA SER A 403 -11.94 -17.41 -7.69
C SER A 403 -10.51 -17.38 -8.23
N GLY A 404 -9.90 -16.19 -8.37
CA GLY A 404 -8.54 -15.99 -8.86
C GLY A 404 -7.43 -16.18 -7.82
N VAL A 405 -7.77 -16.42 -6.55
CA VAL A 405 -6.79 -16.51 -5.45
C VAL A 405 -5.91 -17.76 -5.57
N LYS A 406 -6.47 -18.91 -5.95
CA LYS A 406 -5.74 -20.18 -6.01
C LYS A 406 -4.57 -20.13 -7.02
N PRO A 407 -4.74 -19.65 -8.27
CA PRO A 407 -3.62 -19.43 -9.21
C PRO A 407 -2.57 -18.49 -8.67
N PHE A 408 -2.99 -17.37 -8.07
CA PHE A 408 -2.08 -16.38 -7.53
C PHE A 408 -1.27 -16.95 -6.35
N ARG A 409 -1.89 -17.75 -5.48
CA ARG A 409 -1.20 -18.49 -4.41
C ARG A 409 -0.16 -19.46 -4.97
N SER A 410 -0.50 -20.22 -6.02
CA SER A 410 0.46 -21.11 -6.70
C SER A 410 1.63 -20.35 -7.32
N PHE A 411 1.38 -19.13 -7.83
CA PHE A 411 2.43 -18.24 -8.32
C PHE A 411 3.35 -17.74 -7.18
N LEU A 412 2.77 -17.30 -6.05
CA LEU A 412 3.52 -16.88 -4.87
C LEU A 412 4.41 -18.01 -4.33
N LEU A 413 3.90 -19.24 -4.24
CA LEU A 413 4.68 -20.40 -3.78
C LEU A 413 5.92 -20.70 -4.65
N LYS A 414 5.92 -20.28 -5.92
CA LYS A 414 7.09 -20.40 -6.82
C LYS A 414 8.07 -19.23 -6.68
N LYS A 415 7.61 -18.07 -6.19
CA LYS A 415 8.39 -16.83 -6.11
C LYS A 415 8.94 -16.52 -4.72
N ILE A 416 8.27 -17.00 -3.68
CA ILE A 416 8.68 -16.90 -2.29
C ILE A 416 9.39 -18.18 -1.89
N ASN A 417 10.68 -18.08 -1.57
CA ASN A 417 11.43 -19.22 -1.07
C ASN A 417 11.18 -19.39 0.43
N LYS A 418 10.57 -20.52 0.81
CA LYS A 418 10.25 -20.81 2.22
C LYS A 418 11.47 -20.80 3.13
N THR A 419 12.66 -21.16 2.63
CA THR A 419 13.88 -21.25 3.45
C THR A 419 14.52 -19.90 3.72
N THR A 420 14.12 -18.84 3.02
CA THR A 420 14.70 -17.49 3.19
C THR A 420 13.87 -16.60 4.11
N ILE A 421 12.70 -17.08 4.57
CA ILE A 421 11.83 -16.32 5.46
C ILE A 421 12.37 -16.43 6.88
N ASP A 422 12.65 -15.29 7.50
CA ASP A 422 13.01 -15.18 8.92
C ASP A 422 11.75 -14.78 9.74
N PRO A 423 11.16 -15.70 10.52
CA PRO A 423 10.01 -15.38 11.37
C PRO A 423 10.29 -14.28 12.39
N GLY A 424 11.55 -14.09 12.83
CA GLY A 424 11.93 -13.04 13.78
C GLY A 424 11.76 -11.62 13.23
N LYS A 425 11.68 -11.46 11.91
CA LYS A 425 11.33 -10.20 11.25
C LYS A 425 9.82 -9.97 11.10
N LEU A 426 9.00 -10.99 11.36
CA LEU A 426 7.54 -10.94 11.17
C LEU A 426 6.77 -10.92 12.48
N VAL A 427 7.07 -11.85 13.39
CA VAL A 427 6.30 -12.07 14.62
C VAL A 427 6.29 -10.81 15.48
N GLY A 428 5.10 -10.28 15.77
CA GLY A 428 4.90 -9.07 16.58
C GLY A 428 5.28 -7.76 15.89
N LYS A 429 5.69 -7.80 14.60
CA LYS A 429 6.12 -6.64 13.81
C LYS A 429 5.22 -6.40 12.60
N TYR A 430 4.92 -7.44 11.84
CA TYR A 430 4.09 -7.37 10.65
C TYR A 430 2.60 -7.34 11.03
N ILE A 431 1.88 -6.35 10.52
CA ILE A 431 0.43 -6.24 10.64
C ILE A 431 -0.19 -6.51 9.25
N PRO A 432 -0.85 -7.67 9.04
CA PRO A 432 -1.45 -8.01 7.76
C PRO A 432 -2.73 -7.20 7.50
N ASN A 433 -3.14 -7.08 6.23
CA ASN A 433 -4.44 -6.48 5.89
C ASN A 433 -5.63 -7.41 6.18
N SER A 434 -5.39 -8.72 6.33
CA SER A 434 -6.38 -9.73 6.65
C SER A 434 -5.89 -10.59 7.81
N GLU A 435 -6.74 -10.85 8.80
CA GLU A 435 -6.56 -11.91 9.79
C GLU A 435 -7.52 -13.06 9.43
N ASP A 436 -7.02 -14.30 9.45
CA ASP A 436 -7.79 -15.53 9.16
C ASP A 436 -8.82 -15.83 10.26
#